data_AF-A0A3M0LXY7-F1
#
_entry.id   AF-A0A3M0LXY7-F1
#
_cell.length_a   1.000
_cell.length_b   1.000
_cell.length_c   1.000
_cell.angle_alpha   90.00
_cell.angle_beta   90.00
_cell.angle_gamma   90.00
#
_symmetry.space_group_name_H-M   'P 1'
#
loop_
_entity.id
_entity.type
_entity.pdbx_description
1 polymer ?
#
loop_
_entity_poly.entity_id
_entity_poly.type
_entity_poly.pdbx_seq_one_letter_code
_entity_poly.pdbx_strand_id
1 'polypeptide(L)'
;MVILINNSHKLTYIVITIIILLGIYIFCSETYISYELDYQINAMIKNHDIKEMKKVSDNKKIYLFLVHLNKNDSCKNTSDYQGGDKNIYLYGTEIKGKAIGVDMKKENNFYWKVDKLYFTER
;
A
#
# COMPACT_ATOMS: atom_id res chain seq x y z
N MET A 1 11.22 -3.56 -55.42
CA MET A 1 11.50 -4.30 -54.18
C MET A 1 10.73 -3.61 -53.05
N VAL A 2 9.56 -4.14 -52.67
CA VAL A 2 8.76 -3.57 -51.58
C VAL A 2 9.35 -4.08 -50.27
N ILE A 3 9.89 -3.18 -49.46
CA ILE A 3 10.34 -3.49 -48.11
C ILE A 3 9.07 -3.72 -47.28
N LEU A 4 8.67 -4.98 -47.14
CA LEU A 4 7.70 -5.43 -46.14
C LEU A 4 8.32 -5.16 -44.76
N ILE A 5 8.12 -3.95 -44.24
CA ILE A 5 8.45 -3.66 -42.85
C ILE A 5 7.58 -4.59 -42.01
N ASN A 6 8.24 -5.50 -41.29
CA ASN A 6 7.60 -6.54 -40.51
C ASN A 6 6.68 -5.92 -39.44
N ASN A 7 5.38 -5.87 -39.72
CA ASN A 7 4.36 -5.22 -38.88
C ASN A 7 4.28 -5.83 -37.47
N SER A 8 4.75 -7.06 -37.29
CA SER A 8 4.82 -7.73 -35.98
C SER A 8 5.75 -7.00 -35.01
N HIS A 9 6.94 -6.58 -35.43
CA HIS A 9 7.87 -5.86 -34.55
C HIS A 9 7.33 -4.48 -34.14
N LYS A 10 6.69 -3.75 -35.06
CA LYS A 10 6.04 -2.46 -34.74
C LYS A 10 4.94 -2.63 -33.69
N LEU A 11 4.10 -3.65 -33.84
CA LEU A 11 3.06 -3.97 -32.87
C LEU A 11 3.67 -4.35 -31.51
N THR A 12 4.72 -5.17 -31.49
CA THR A 12 5.45 -5.53 -30.27
C THR A 12 6.02 -4.30 -29.56
N TYR A 13 6.64 -3.37 -30.30
CA TYR A 13 7.15 -2.12 -29.72
C TYR A 13 6.03 -1.28 -29.11
N ILE A 14 4.91 -1.12 -29.82
CA ILE A 14 3.75 -0.37 -29.32
C ILE A 14 3.20 -1.00 -28.03
N VAL A 15 3.06 -2.32 -27.97
CA VAL A 15 2.57 -3.04 -26.78
C VAL A 15 3.54 -2.87 -25.61
N ILE A 16 4.85 -3.00 -25.84
CA ILE A 16 5.86 -2.78 -24.79
C ILE A 16 5.80 -1.34 -24.27
N THR A 17 5.70 -0.34 -25.15
CA THR A 17 5.59 1.06 -24.75
C THR A 17 4.33 1.31 -23.91
N ILE A 18 3.19 0.73 -24.29
CA ILE A 18 1.94 0.85 -23.50
C ILE A 18 2.11 0.23 -22.11
N ILE A 19 2.73 -0.95 -22.01
CA ILE A 19 2.99 -1.61 -20.71
C ILE A 19 3.88 -0.75 -19.82
N ILE A 20 4.94 -0.16 -20.38
CA ILE A 20 5.85 0.74 -19.64
C ILE A 20 5.09 1.98 -19.15
N LEU A 21 4.29 2.61 -20.01
CA LEU A 21 3.51 3.80 -19.65
C LEU A 21 2.46 3.49 -18.57
N LEU A 22 1.79 2.34 -18.65
CA LEU A 22 0.86 1.89 -17.61
C LEU A 22 1.57 1.61 -16.28
N GLY A 23 2.75 0.98 -16.33
CA GLY A 23 3.58 0.76 -15.14
C GLY A 23 3.99 2.07 -14.47
N ILE A 24 4.44 3.06 -15.25
CA ILE A 24 4.76 4.41 -14.75
C ILE A 24 3.53 5.09 -14.17
N TYR A 25 2.38 5.02 -14.86
CA TYR A 25 1.14 5.63 -14.39
C TYR A 25 0.69 5.07 -13.03
N ILE A 26 0.68 3.74 -12.88
CA ILE A 26 0.33 3.09 -11.61
C ILE A 26 1.33 3.48 -10.53
N PHE A 27 2.62 3.47 -10.85
CA PHE A 27 3.69 3.82 -9.92
C PHE A 27 3.63 5.27 -9.44
N CYS A 28 3.24 6.19 -10.31
CA CYS A 28 3.04 7.60 -9.98
C CYS A 28 1.66 7.90 -9.39
N SER A 29 0.73 6.94 -9.43
CA SER A 29 -0.61 7.12 -8.85
C SER A 29 -0.57 7.00 -7.33
N GLU A 30 -1.42 7.78 -6.66
CA GLU A 30 -1.61 7.68 -5.20
C GLU A 30 -2.09 6.28 -4.78
N THR A 31 -2.72 5.54 -5.72
CA THR A 31 -3.21 4.17 -5.55
C THR A 31 -2.10 3.15 -5.26
N TYR A 32 -0.86 3.42 -5.68
CA TYR A 32 0.28 2.55 -5.34
C TYR A 32 0.51 2.51 -3.82
N ILE A 33 0.40 3.66 -3.14
CA ILE A 33 0.72 3.76 -1.72
C ILE A 33 -0.35 3.07 -0.87
N SER A 34 -1.63 3.20 -1.23
CA SER A 34 -2.70 2.48 -0.56
C SER A 34 -2.59 0.96 -0.75
N TYR A 35 -2.15 0.50 -1.93
CA TYR A 35 -1.88 -0.93 -2.15
C TYR A 35 -0.70 -1.43 -1.30
N GLU A 36 0.39 -0.67 -1.25
CA GLU A 36 1.58 -1.01 -0.47
C GLU A 36 1.26 -1.05 1.05
N LEU A 37 0.43 -0.11 1.53
CA LEU A 37 -0.15 -0.11 2.87
C LEU A 37 -0.89 -1.42 3.14
N ASP A 38 -1.86 -1.78 2.28
CA ASP A 38 -2.68 -2.98 2.46
C ASP A 38 -1.81 -4.23 2.49
N TYR A 39 -0.83 -4.31 1.59
CA TYR A 39 0.12 -5.41 1.52
C TYR A 39 0.91 -5.57 2.83
N GLN A 40 1.48 -4.48 3.36
CA GLN A 40 2.30 -4.52 4.57
C GLN A 40 1.48 -4.90 5.82
N ILE A 41 0.30 -4.30 6.00
CA ILE A 41 -0.57 -4.61 7.14
C ILE A 41 -1.05 -6.07 7.06
N ASN A 42 -1.49 -6.52 5.89
CA ASN A 42 -1.98 -7.88 5.70
C ASN A 42 -0.88 -8.93 5.86
N ALA A 43 0.33 -8.65 5.38
CA ALA A 43 1.49 -9.52 5.61
C ALA A 43 1.83 -9.63 7.10
N MET A 44 1.83 -8.51 7.82
CA MET A 44 2.06 -8.47 9.27
C MET A 44 1.01 -9.30 10.03
N ILE A 45 -0.28 -9.17 9.71
CA ILE A 45 -1.37 -9.93 10.34
C ILE A 45 -1.25 -11.42 10.03
N LYS A 46 -1.08 -11.77 8.74
CA LYS A 46 -0.99 -13.17 8.27
C LYS A 46 0.19 -13.91 8.90
N ASN A 47 1.34 -13.26 8.98
CA ASN A 47 2.54 -13.82 9.58
C ASN A 47 2.51 -13.80 11.11
N HIS A 48 1.55 -13.08 11.70
CA HIS A 48 1.46 -12.84 13.13
C HIS A 48 2.78 -12.27 13.68
N ASP A 49 3.34 -11.29 12.96
CA ASP A 49 4.62 -10.67 13.29
C ASP A 49 4.47 -9.72 14.48
N ILE A 50 4.56 -10.28 15.69
CA ILE A 50 4.41 -9.55 16.95
C ILE A 50 5.40 -8.39 17.08
N LYS A 51 6.60 -8.51 16.50
CA LYS A 51 7.61 -7.44 16.57
C LYS A 51 7.18 -6.25 15.74
N GLU A 52 6.77 -6.47 14.49
CA GLU A 52 6.30 -5.37 13.65
C GLU A 52 4.97 -4.81 14.16
N MET A 53 4.03 -5.66 14.63
CA MET A 53 2.79 -5.22 15.27
C MET A 53 3.06 -4.27 16.44
N LYS A 54 4.02 -4.59 17.30
CA LYS A 54 4.40 -3.71 18.42
C LYS A 54 5.02 -2.41 17.94
N LYS A 55 5.88 -2.48 16.92
CA LYS A 55 6.60 -1.33 16.39
C LYS A 55 5.67 -0.32 15.73
N VAL A 56 4.71 -0.77 14.94
CA VAL A 56 3.77 0.12 14.24
C VAL A 56 2.61 0.58 15.13
N SER A 57 2.46 0.05 16.34
CA SER A 57 1.36 0.43 17.22
C SER A 57 1.64 1.77 17.91
N ASP A 58 0.76 2.75 17.74
CA ASP A 58 0.86 4.03 18.46
C ASP A 58 0.81 3.86 19.98
N ASN A 59 0.04 2.87 20.46
CA ASN A 59 -0.14 2.63 21.88
C ASN A 59 -0.47 1.16 22.21
N LYS A 60 -0.55 0.84 23.50
CA LYS A 60 -0.85 -0.53 23.97
C LYS A 60 -2.21 -1.04 23.50
N LYS A 61 -3.21 -0.16 23.33
CA LYS A 61 -4.58 -0.56 22.95
C LYS A 61 -4.61 -1.10 21.52
N ILE A 62 -4.00 -0.39 20.56
CA ILE A 62 -3.91 -0.87 19.18
C ILE A 62 -3.01 -2.10 19.06
N TYR A 63 -1.90 -2.14 19.81
CA TYR A 63 -1.05 -3.35 19.87
C TYR A 63 -1.83 -4.58 20.31
N LEU A 64 -2.56 -4.48 21.42
CA LEU A 64 -3.39 -5.57 21.91
C LEU A 64 -4.48 -5.94 20.90
N PHE A 65 -5.08 -4.98 20.20
CA PHE A 65 -6.02 -5.29 19.14
C PHE A 65 -5.36 -6.12 18.02
N LEU A 66 -4.19 -5.70 17.52
CA LEU A 66 -3.49 -6.37 16.42
C LEU A 66 -3.06 -7.81 16.77
N VAL A 67 -2.50 -8.04 17.96
CA VAL A 67 -2.03 -9.38 18.35
C VAL A 67 -3.17 -10.37 18.61
N HIS A 68 -4.41 -9.91 18.79
CA HIS A 68 -5.59 -10.77 18.91
C HIS A 68 -6.34 -10.97 17.57
N LEU A 69 -5.82 -10.42 16.47
CA LEU A 69 -6.36 -10.71 15.14
C LEU A 69 -6.04 -12.15 14.74
N ASN A 70 -6.98 -12.76 14.04
CA ASN A 70 -6.75 -14.03 13.37
C ASN A 70 -5.87 -13.80 12.14
N LYS A 71 -5.09 -14.80 11.73
CA LYS A 71 -4.24 -14.73 10.53
C LYS A 71 -5.03 -14.53 9.22
N ASN A 72 -6.35 -14.75 9.25
CA ASN A 72 -7.27 -14.54 8.13
C ASN A 72 -7.94 -13.16 8.17
N ASP A 73 -7.79 -12.41 9.28
CA ASP A 73 -8.22 -11.03 9.32
C ASP A 73 -7.33 -10.20 8.37
N SER A 74 -7.91 -9.17 7.78
CA SER A 74 -7.21 -8.28 6.84
C SER A 74 -7.71 -6.86 6.99
N CYS A 75 -6.88 -5.91 6.59
CA CYS A 75 -7.31 -4.56 6.30
C CYS A 75 -8.01 -4.51 4.94
N LYS A 76 -8.97 -3.60 4.83
CA LYS A 76 -9.81 -3.36 3.66
C LYS A 76 -10.40 -1.96 3.72
N ASN A 77 -11.06 -1.53 2.65
CA ASN A 77 -11.69 -0.21 2.57
C ASN A 77 -10.71 0.93 2.88
N THR A 78 -9.46 0.78 2.44
CA THR A 78 -8.44 1.81 2.59
C THR A 78 -8.83 3.04 1.78
N SER A 79 -8.77 4.20 2.41
CA SER A 79 -9.12 5.47 1.81
C SER A 79 -8.08 5.91 0.78
N ASP A 80 -8.44 6.92 -0.01
CA ASP A 80 -7.43 7.74 -0.69
C ASP A 80 -6.61 8.56 0.33
N TYR A 81 -5.61 9.29 -0.16
CA TYR A 81 -4.78 10.18 0.65
C TYR A 81 -5.62 11.19 1.45
N GLN A 82 -5.43 11.24 2.78
CA GLN A 82 -6.20 12.09 3.69
C GLN A 82 -5.43 13.32 4.21
N GLY A 83 -4.23 13.57 3.69
CA GLY A 83 -3.35 14.65 4.14
C GLY A 83 -2.03 14.13 4.72
N GLY A 84 -1.27 15.03 5.33
CA GLY A 84 0.07 14.75 5.85
C GLY A 84 1.10 15.77 5.35
N ASP A 85 2.36 15.36 5.29
CA ASP A 85 3.47 16.17 4.82
C ASP A 85 4.33 15.43 3.78
N LYS A 86 5.46 16.03 3.38
CA LYS A 86 6.38 15.47 2.37
C LYS A 86 6.95 14.08 2.70
N ASN A 87 6.93 13.68 3.97
CA ASN A 87 7.54 12.45 4.48
C ASN A 87 6.53 11.51 5.14
N ILE A 88 5.33 11.98 5.48
CA ILE A 88 4.28 11.18 6.11
C ILE A 88 2.95 11.44 5.41
N TYR A 89 2.32 10.38 4.90
CA TYR A 89 0.99 10.42 4.31
C TYR A 89 0.00 9.69 5.22
N LEU A 90 -1.19 10.27 5.37
CA LEU A 90 -2.24 9.79 6.25
C LEU A 90 -3.31 9.04 5.46
N TYR A 91 -3.71 7.89 5.98
CA TYR A 91 -4.77 7.05 5.42
C TYR A 91 -5.69 6.53 6.52
N GLY A 92 -6.92 6.19 6.14
CA GLY A 92 -7.82 5.40 6.96
C GLY A 92 -8.02 4.02 6.34
N THR A 93 -8.09 2.97 7.15
CA THR A 93 -8.46 1.61 6.72
C THR A 93 -9.37 0.95 7.74
N GLU A 94 -9.97 -0.18 7.39
CA GLU A 94 -10.80 -0.97 8.27
C GLU A 94 -10.19 -2.34 8.54
N ILE A 95 -10.03 -2.70 9.81
CA ILE A 95 -9.67 -4.06 10.23
C ILE A 95 -10.75 -4.57 11.18
N LYS A 96 -11.39 -5.69 10.84
CA LYS A 96 -12.43 -6.34 11.68
C LYS A 96 -13.54 -5.34 12.11
N GLY A 97 -14.00 -4.49 11.19
CA GLY A 97 -15.04 -3.48 11.47
C GLY A 97 -14.58 -2.29 12.33
N LYS A 98 -13.27 -2.15 12.59
CA LYS A 98 -12.70 -1.01 13.30
C LYS A 98 -11.97 -0.11 12.32
N ALA A 99 -12.29 1.18 12.37
CA ALA A 99 -11.55 2.21 11.64
C ALA A 99 -10.19 2.43 12.29
N ILE A 100 -9.14 2.29 11.48
CA ILE A 100 -7.74 2.40 11.86
C ILE A 100 -7.12 3.52 11.02
N GLY A 101 -6.51 4.49 11.68
CA GLY A 101 -5.66 5.49 11.03
C GLY A 101 -4.27 4.92 10.80
N VAL A 102 -3.67 5.27 9.67
CA VAL A 102 -2.38 4.77 9.22
C VAL A 102 -1.49 5.93 8.80
N ASP A 103 -0.31 6.01 9.41
CA ASP A 103 0.75 6.89 8.94
C ASP A 103 1.68 6.07 8.05
N MET A 104 1.72 6.42 6.76
CA MET A 104 2.67 5.90 5.80
C MET A 104 3.86 6.84 5.73
N LYS A 105 5.04 6.36 6.11
CA LYS A 105 6.28 7.13 6.06
C LYS A 105 7.06 6.82 4.79
N LYS A 106 7.57 7.86 4.15
CA LYS A 106 8.45 7.75 3.00
C LYS A 106 9.81 7.21 3.43
N GLU A 107 10.19 6.04 2.93
CA GLU A 107 11.50 5.44 3.21
C GLU A 107 12.54 5.89 2.17
N ASN A 108 12.12 6.01 0.91
CA ASN A 108 12.92 6.56 -0.18
C ASN A 108 11.99 7.09 -1.30
N ASN A 109 12.54 7.42 -2.46
CA ASN A 109 11.77 8.00 -3.57
C ASN A 109 10.65 7.08 -4.12
N PHE A 110 10.70 5.80 -3.80
CA PHE A 110 9.90 4.75 -4.43
C PHE A 110 9.12 3.90 -3.43
N TYR A 111 9.54 3.86 -2.16
CA TYR A 111 8.95 3.00 -1.15
C TYR A 111 8.40 3.80 0.04
N TRP A 112 7.21 3.38 0.45
CA TRP A 112 6.51 3.87 1.62
C TRP A 112 6.32 2.71 2.60
N LYS A 113 6.36 3.02 3.89
CA LYS A 113 6.27 2.03 4.95
C LYS A 113 5.22 2.41 5.97
N VAL A 114 4.48 1.44 6.48
CA VAL A 114 3.60 1.63 7.64
C VAL A 114 4.47 2.00 8.84
N ASP A 115 4.37 3.25 9.28
CA ASP A 115 5.11 3.78 10.43
C ASP A 115 4.28 3.65 11.70
N LYS A 116 2.99 3.95 11.60
CA LYS A 116 2.09 3.98 12.74
C LYS A 116 0.65 3.57 12.39
N LEU A 117 0.02 2.84 13.30
CA LEU A 117 -1.38 2.47 13.34
C LEU A 117 -2.01 3.00 14.64
N TYR A 118 -3.18 3.61 14.53
CA TYR A 118 -3.94 4.14 15.67
C TYR A 118 -5.44 3.97 15.45
N PHE A 119 -6.22 3.96 16.53
CA PHE A 119 -7.67 4.06 16.39
C PHE A 119 -8.05 5.49 16.06
N THR A 120 -8.88 5.69 15.04
CA THR A 120 -9.48 7.00 14.79
C THR A 120 -10.53 7.26 15.87
N GLU A 121 -10.42 8.38 16.59
CA GLU A 121 -11.48 8.83 17.47
C GLU A 121 -12.72 9.21 16.64
N ARG A 122 -13.90 8.84 17.13
CA ARG A 122 -15.19 9.23 16.52
C ARG A 122 -15.64 10.56 17.10
#